data_AF-A0A091B2J4-F1
#
_entry.id   AF-A0A091B2J4-F1
#
_cell.length_a   1.000
_cell.length_b   1.000
_cell.length_c   1.000
_cell.angle_alpha   90.00
_cell.angle_beta   90.00
_cell.angle_gamma   90.00
#
_symmetry.space_group_name_H-M   'P 1'
#
loop_
_entity.id
_entity.type
_entity.pdbx_description
1 polymer ?
#
loop_
_entity_poly.entity_id
_entity_poly.type
_entity_poly.pdbx_seq_one_letter_code
_entity_poly.pdbx_strand_id
1 'polypeptide(L)'
;MPSDQVPLHPGESLHWHRGQATFHRGYDAAFAVSDQAAYLYVRGPWPRPRWRRIPLAGISGVRVSPARWWHGPGDALFWLLMMGGLAWMTATRWPLDRAGDGWVLLFAAAGMAWLARGLALALPGRTRLVLMYDGKRLAHTSYADTYADEKTYDREMMLGFAEALRTLGVPVSLE
;
A
#
# COMPACT_ATOMS: atom_id res chain seq x y z
N MET A 1 -2.82 8.71 20.33
CA MET A 1 -3.47 8.41 19.02
C MET A 1 -4.01 6.97 19.05
N PRO A 2 -5.00 6.59 18.23
CA PRO A 2 -5.50 5.21 18.19
C PRO A 2 -4.44 4.16 17.81
N SER A 3 -3.36 4.58 17.14
CA SER A 3 -2.15 3.78 16.88
C SER A 3 -1.25 3.61 18.11
N ASP A 4 -1.35 4.46 19.13
CA ASP A 4 -0.41 4.47 20.25
C ASP A 4 -0.83 3.50 21.37
N GLN A 5 -2.06 2.98 21.29
CA GLN A 5 -2.63 2.06 22.26
C GLN A 5 -2.90 0.72 21.56
N VAL A 6 -1.84 -0.04 21.33
CA VAL A 6 -1.96 -1.44 20.90
C VAL A 6 -2.73 -2.20 21.99
N PRO A 7 -3.85 -2.86 21.67
CA PRO A 7 -4.68 -3.54 22.66
C PRO A 7 -4.04 -4.88 23.05
N LEU A 8 -3.00 -4.81 23.87
CA LEU A 8 -2.29 -5.97 24.39
C LEU A 8 -3.21 -6.81 25.29
N HIS A 9 -3.07 -8.12 25.21
CA HIS A 9 -3.68 -9.04 26.17
C HIS A 9 -2.96 -8.92 27.54
N PRO A 10 -3.64 -9.27 28.66
CA PRO A 10 -2.98 -9.28 29.97
C PRO A 10 -1.75 -10.17 29.98
N GLY A 11 -0.62 -9.63 30.47
CA GLY A 11 0.67 -10.33 30.54
C GLY A 11 1.49 -10.33 29.24
N GLU A 12 0.96 -9.76 28.16
CA GLU A 12 1.68 -9.60 26.89
C GLU A 12 2.56 -8.34 26.92
N SER A 13 3.81 -8.46 26.45
CA SER A 13 4.79 -7.38 26.44
C SER A 13 5.07 -6.92 25.01
N LEU A 14 5.03 -5.60 24.78
CA LEU A 14 5.34 -5.02 23.47
C LEU A 14 6.85 -4.99 23.24
N HIS A 15 7.32 -5.62 22.17
CA HIS A 15 8.73 -5.61 21.77
C HIS A 15 9.06 -4.50 20.77
N TRP A 16 8.12 -4.22 19.87
CA TRP A 16 8.33 -3.25 18.81
C TRP A 16 7.00 -2.65 18.37
N HIS A 17 6.99 -1.36 18.07
CA HIS A 17 5.82 -0.67 17.53
C HIS A 17 6.29 0.50 16.66
N ARG A 18 5.68 0.64 15.48
CA ARG A 18 5.83 1.83 14.64
C ARG A 18 4.54 2.08 13.87
N GLY A 19 4.11 3.33 13.88
CA GLY A 19 2.99 3.82 13.09
C GLY A 19 3.48 4.81 12.05
N GLN A 20 2.79 4.85 10.93
CA GLN A 20 2.98 5.88 9.91
C GLN A 20 2.22 7.14 10.30
N ALA A 21 2.94 8.14 10.77
CA ALA A 21 2.40 9.47 11.08
C ALA A 21 3.12 10.52 10.24
N THR A 22 2.69 10.72 9.00
CA THR A 22 3.06 11.92 8.22
C THR A 22 1.90 12.90 8.19
N PHE A 23 2.22 14.20 8.04
CA PHE A 23 1.27 15.31 8.25
C PHE A 23 0.01 15.23 7.34
N HIS A 24 0.12 14.57 6.19
CA HIS A 24 -0.91 14.46 5.15
C HIS A 24 -1.57 13.08 5.04
N ARG A 25 -0.99 12.00 5.62
CA ARG A 25 -1.52 10.64 5.43
C ARG A 25 -2.57 10.25 6.49
N GLY A 26 -2.66 10.95 7.62
CA GLY A 26 -3.41 10.43 8.77
C GLY A 26 -2.86 9.06 9.23
N TYR A 27 -3.31 8.53 10.36
CA TYR A 27 -2.79 7.28 10.91
C TYR A 27 -3.29 6.06 10.13
N ASP A 28 -2.66 5.79 9.00
CA ASP A 28 -3.16 4.91 7.95
C ASP A 28 -2.70 3.46 8.10
N ALA A 29 -1.45 3.25 8.49
CA ALA A 29 -0.87 1.95 8.76
C ALA A 29 -0.01 2.00 10.03
N ALA A 30 -0.17 0.99 10.89
CA ALA A 30 0.66 0.80 12.06
C ALA A 30 0.88 -0.69 12.31
N PHE A 31 2.07 -1.00 12.81
CA PHE A 31 2.53 -2.36 13.04
C PHE A 31 3.10 -2.45 14.45
N ALA A 32 2.79 -3.53 15.14
CA ALA A 32 3.32 -3.82 16.44
C ALA A 32 3.61 -5.32 16.59
N VAL A 33 4.58 -5.65 17.42
CA VAL A 33 4.99 -7.02 17.74
C VAL A 33 5.11 -7.13 19.25
N SER A 34 4.46 -8.13 19.81
CA SER A 34 4.60 -8.55 21.20
C SER A 34 5.25 -9.92 21.29
N ASP A 35 5.49 -10.40 22.51
CA ASP A 35 5.94 -11.75 22.81
C ASP A 35 4.93 -12.84 22.40
N GLN A 36 3.67 -12.49 22.12
CA GLN A 36 2.61 -13.46 21.80
C GLN A 36 1.92 -13.25 20.45
N ALA A 37 1.98 -12.05 19.85
CA ALA A 37 1.28 -11.75 18.61
C ALA A 37 1.93 -10.66 17.76
N ALA A 38 1.61 -10.71 16.47
CA ALA A 38 1.75 -9.60 15.55
C ALA A 38 0.44 -8.78 15.53
N TYR A 39 0.57 -7.46 15.51
CA TYR A 39 -0.53 -6.52 15.46
C TYR A 39 -0.43 -5.66 14.20
N LEU A 40 -1.53 -5.61 13.45
CA LEU A 40 -1.65 -4.77 12.25
C LEU A 40 -2.85 -3.86 12.39
N TYR A 41 -2.64 -2.55 12.29
CA TYR A 41 -3.73 -1.60 12.22
C TYR A 41 -4.32 -1.61 10.80
N VAL A 42 -5.58 -2.00 10.69
CA VAL A 42 -6.28 -2.08 9.41
C VAL A 42 -7.26 -0.91 9.33
N ARG A 43 -7.00 0.03 8.41
CA ARG A 43 -7.93 1.10 8.04
C ARG A 43 -8.65 0.71 6.76
N GLY A 44 -9.98 0.65 6.79
CA GLY A 44 -10.82 0.36 5.63
C GLY A 44 -12.14 1.13 5.70
N PRO A 45 -12.85 1.31 4.58
CA PRO A 45 -14.17 1.94 4.57
C PRO A 45 -15.20 1.12 5.38
N TRP A 46 -14.97 -0.19 5.45
CA TRP A 46 -15.66 -1.14 6.32
C TRP A 46 -14.77 -2.41 6.41
N PRO A 47 -14.43 -2.94 7.60
CA PRO A 47 -14.83 -2.56 8.95
C PRO A 47 -14.13 -1.29 9.47
N ARG A 48 -14.64 -0.74 10.60
CA ARG A 48 -14.04 0.41 11.31
C ARG A 48 -12.55 0.18 11.58
N PRO A 49 -11.73 1.25 11.58
CA PRO A 49 -10.30 1.15 11.87
C PRO A 49 -10.05 0.40 13.17
N ARG A 50 -9.27 -0.67 13.12
CA ARG A 50 -9.03 -1.53 14.28
C ARG A 50 -7.68 -2.22 14.19
N TRP A 51 -7.15 -2.53 15.36
CA TRP A 51 -6.04 -3.45 15.50
C TRP A 51 -6.50 -4.88 15.20
N ARG A 52 -5.75 -5.55 14.33
CA ARG A 52 -5.88 -6.97 14.06
C ARG A 52 -4.73 -7.68 14.75
N ARG A 53 -5.06 -8.54 15.72
CA ARG A 53 -4.13 -9.44 16.39
C ARG A 53 -3.96 -10.73 15.60
N ILE A 54 -2.72 -11.20 15.44
CA ILE A 54 -2.36 -12.47 14.81
C ILE A 54 -1.38 -13.19 15.75
N PRO A 55 -1.79 -14.29 16.42
CA PRO A 55 -0.91 -15.02 17.33
C PRO A 55 0.35 -15.52 16.62
N LEU A 56 1.53 -15.39 17.26
CA LEU A 56 2.80 -15.81 16.65
C LEU A 56 2.80 -17.29 16.29
N ALA A 57 2.18 -18.14 17.12
CA ALA A 57 2.07 -19.58 16.89
C ALA A 57 1.38 -19.94 15.56
N GLY A 58 0.52 -19.05 15.04
CA GLY A 58 -0.16 -19.25 13.76
C GLY A 58 0.66 -18.77 12.56
N ILE A 59 1.72 -17.99 12.76
CA ILE A 59 2.48 -17.34 11.67
C ILE A 59 3.50 -18.33 11.10
N SER A 60 3.27 -18.79 9.88
CA SER A 60 4.18 -19.71 9.18
C SER A 60 5.28 -19.00 8.39
N GLY A 61 5.13 -17.70 8.14
CA GLY A 61 6.20 -16.91 7.55
C GLY A 61 5.81 -15.48 7.19
N VAL A 62 6.83 -14.65 7.05
CA VAL A 62 6.73 -13.25 6.64
C VAL A 62 7.64 -13.01 5.45
N ARG A 63 7.13 -12.30 4.44
CA ARG A 63 7.92 -11.85 3.29
C ARG A 63 7.81 -10.35 3.13
N VAL A 64 8.96 -9.68 3.03
CA VAL A 64 9.05 -8.29 2.58
C VAL A 64 9.67 -8.30 1.19
N SER A 65 9.02 -7.66 0.23
CA SER A 65 9.48 -7.63 -1.17
C SER A 65 9.12 -6.29 -1.82
N PRO A 66 9.80 -5.90 -2.89
CA PRO A 66 9.35 -4.79 -3.72
C PRO A 66 7.91 -5.01 -4.19
N ALA A 67 7.06 -4.00 -4.01
CA ALA A 67 5.72 -4.05 -4.54
C ALA A 67 5.81 -3.98 -6.06
N ARG A 68 5.43 -5.08 -6.73
CA ARG A 68 5.29 -5.07 -8.18
C ARG A 68 4.22 -4.05 -8.55
N TRP A 69 4.59 -3.12 -9.42
CA TRP A 69 3.77 -2.14 -10.12
C TRP A 69 2.44 -2.66 -10.71
N TRP A 70 2.28 -3.97 -10.89
CA TRP A 70 1.05 -4.62 -11.34
C TRP A 70 0.59 -5.62 -10.28
N HIS A 71 -0.58 -5.38 -9.68
CA HIS A 71 -1.16 -6.23 -8.63
C HIS A 71 -2.19 -7.23 -9.15
N GLY A 72 -2.42 -7.30 -10.46
CA GLY A 72 -3.24 -8.35 -11.09
C GLY A 72 -4.07 -7.85 -12.27
N PRO A 73 -5.01 -8.66 -12.76
CA PRO A 73 -5.85 -8.33 -13.92
C PRO A 73 -6.71 -7.07 -13.70
N GLY A 74 -7.02 -6.70 -12.45
CA GLY A 74 -7.76 -5.48 -12.13
C GLY A 74 -7.04 -4.18 -12.50
N ASP A 75 -5.71 -4.14 -12.32
CA ASP A 75 -4.90 -2.96 -12.68
C ASP A 75 -4.77 -2.85 -14.21
N ALA A 76 -4.60 -3.99 -14.89
CA ALA A 76 -4.60 -4.07 -16.34
C ALA A 76 -5.94 -3.58 -16.92
N LEU A 77 -7.05 -3.99 -16.31
CA LEU A 77 -8.40 -3.54 -16.68
C LEU A 77 -8.59 -2.06 -16.43
N PHE A 78 -8.12 -1.50 -15.31
CA PHE A 78 -8.17 -0.06 -15.06
C PHE A 78 -7.44 0.74 -16.14
N TRP A 79 -6.21 0.32 -16.49
CA TRP A 79 -5.44 0.97 -17.56
C TRP A 79 -6.09 0.80 -18.94
N LEU A 80 -6.61 -0.39 -19.24
CA LEU A 80 -7.37 -0.64 -20.47
C LEU A 80 -8.63 0.22 -20.56
N LEU A 81 -9.37 0.39 -19.46
CA LEU A 81 -10.55 1.24 -19.40
C LEU A 81 -10.18 2.72 -19.54
N MET A 82 -9.07 3.15 -18.94
CA MET A 82 -8.56 4.51 -19.13
C MET A 82 -8.15 4.77 -20.58
N MET A 83 -7.38 3.87 -21.19
CA MET A 83 -6.97 3.98 -22.59
C MET A 83 -8.16 3.86 -23.55
N GLY A 84 -9.11 2.97 -23.25
CA GLY A 84 -10.35 2.79 -24.02
C GLY A 84 -11.29 3.98 -23.92
N GLY A 85 -11.44 4.58 -22.73
CA GLY A 85 -12.16 5.83 -22.54
C GLY A 85 -11.51 6.99 -23.30
N LEU A 86 -10.18 7.05 -23.33
CA LEU A 86 -9.44 8.04 -24.11
C LEU A 86 -9.67 7.86 -25.62
N ALA A 87 -9.55 6.64 -26.12
CA ALA A 87 -9.78 6.30 -27.52
C ALA A 87 -11.23 6.55 -27.95
N TRP A 88 -12.20 6.30 -27.05
CA TRP A 88 -13.59 6.70 -27.27
C TRP A 88 -13.68 8.22 -27.38
N MET A 89 -13.20 8.98 -26.39
CA MET A 89 -13.29 10.44 -26.40
C MET A 89 -12.66 11.08 -27.64
N THR A 90 -11.57 10.52 -28.17
CA THR A 90 -10.97 10.96 -29.43
C THR A 90 -11.80 10.54 -30.65
N ALA A 91 -12.33 9.31 -30.67
CA ALA A 91 -13.14 8.80 -31.78
C ALA A 91 -14.52 9.47 -31.90
N THR A 92 -15.20 9.79 -30.78
CA THR A 92 -16.54 10.39 -30.81
C THR A 92 -16.55 11.91 -30.83
N ARG A 93 -15.40 12.57 -30.63
CA ARG A 93 -15.23 14.00 -30.94
C ARG A 93 -14.77 14.25 -32.38
N TRP A 94 -14.45 13.21 -33.14
CA TRP A 94 -14.06 13.34 -34.54
C TRP A 94 -15.16 13.94 -35.47
N PRO A 95 -16.48 13.86 -35.19
CA PRO A 95 -17.47 14.59 -35.98
C PRO A 95 -17.86 15.95 -35.38
N LEU A 96 -17.15 16.47 -34.37
CA LEU A 96 -17.25 17.89 -33.99
C LEU A 96 -16.31 18.70 -34.90
N ASP A 97 -16.74 18.76 -36.17
CA ASP A 97 -16.23 19.67 -37.19
C ASP A 97 -16.21 21.10 -36.66
N ARG A 98 -14.99 21.65 -36.50
CA ARG A 98 -14.56 23.02 -36.87
C ARG A 98 -13.35 23.42 -36.02
N ALA A 99 -12.15 23.31 -36.61
CA ALA A 99 -10.96 24.18 -36.49
C ALA A 99 -10.57 24.91 -35.17
N GLY A 100 -11.18 24.66 -34.01
CA GLY A 100 -10.93 25.38 -32.75
C GLY A 100 -10.54 24.51 -31.55
N ASP A 101 -10.69 23.18 -31.66
CA ASP A 101 -10.61 22.26 -30.52
C ASP A 101 -9.25 21.56 -30.33
N GLY A 102 -8.22 21.95 -31.07
CA GLY A 102 -6.85 21.41 -30.89
C GLY A 102 -6.33 21.61 -29.46
N TRP A 103 -6.74 22.71 -28.81
CA TRP A 103 -6.43 22.98 -27.41
C TRP A 103 -7.05 21.94 -26.47
N VAL A 104 -8.28 21.48 -26.72
CA VAL A 104 -8.95 20.50 -25.86
C VAL A 104 -8.21 19.15 -25.91
N LEU A 105 -7.78 18.72 -27.09
CA LEU A 105 -6.96 17.51 -27.24
C LEU A 105 -5.58 17.68 -26.59
N LEU A 106 -4.96 18.86 -26.73
CA LEU A 106 -3.68 19.18 -26.09
C LEU A 106 -3.80 19.17 -24.57
N PHE A 107 -4.83 19.78 -23.99
CA PHE A 107 -5.09 19.77 -22.54
C PHE A 107 -5.37 18.37 -22.01
N ALA A 108 -6.16 17.57 -22.74
CA ALA A 108 -6.41 16.17 -22.37
C ALA A 108 -5.10 15.36 -22.41
N ALA A 109 -4.31 15.50 -23.47
CA ALA A 109 -3.01 14.83 -23.59
C ALA A 109 -2.03 15.27 -22.50
N ALA A 110 -1.94 16.57 -22.22
CA ALA A 110 -1.10 17.12 -21.15
C ALA A 110 -1.55 16.63 -19.76
N GLY A 111 -2.86 16.59 -19.50
CA GLY A 111 -3.43 16.04 -18.26
C GLY A 111 -3.11 14.56 -18.09
N MET A 112 -3.21 13.77 -19.16
CA MET A 112 -2.83 12.35 -19.14
C MET A 112 -1.33 12.16 -18.94
N ALA A 113 -0.49 12.95 -19.61
CA ALA A 113 0.96 12.92 -19.40
C ALA A 113 1.33 13.30 -17.96
N TRP A 114 0.63 14.27 -17.37
CA TRP A 114 0.78 14.68 -15.98
C TRP A 114 0.37 13.56 -15.00
N LEU A 115 -0.78 12.91 -15.23
CA LEU A 115 -1.22 11.76 -14.44
C LEU A 115 -0.27 10.56 -14.57
N ALA A 116 0.15 10.25 -15.79
CA ALA A 116 1.10 9.17 -16.08
C ALA A 116 2.44 9.44 -15.40
N ARG A 117 2.93 10.69 -15.43
CA ARG A 117 4.12 11.11 -14.68
C ARG A 117 3.92 10.95 -13.18
N GLY A 118 2.77 11.38 -12.64
CA GLY A 118 2.42 11.21 -11.23
C GLY A 118 2.50 9.75 -10.81
N LEU A 119 1.92 8.84 -11.59
CA LEU A 119 1.94 7.39 -11.33
C LEU A 119 3.33 6.79 -11.52
N ALA A 120 4.08 7.21 -12.54
CA ALA A 120 5.46 6.79 -12.77
C ALA A 120 6.39 7.19 -11.62
N LEU A 121 6.11 8.32 -10.96
CA LEU A 121 6.80 8.73 -9.74
C LEU A 121 6.25 8.01 -8.50
N ALA A 122 4.95 7.77 -8.42
CA ALA A 122 4.28 7.26 -7.22
C ALA A 122 4.50 5.76 -6.97
N LEU A 123 4.54 4.96 -8.04
CA LEU A 123 4.51 3.50 -7.95
C LEU A 123 5.87 2.83 -7.69
N PRO A 124 6.99 3.26 -8.29
CA PRO A 124 8.29 2.61 -8.06
C PRO A 124 8.76 2.78 -6.61
N GLY A 125 9.50 1.79 -6.10
CA GLY A 125 10.07 1.82 -4.74
C GLY A 125 9.06 1.52 -3.62
N ARG A 126 7.81 1.20 -3.96
CA ARG A 126 6.83 0.70 -2.98
C ARG A 126 7.25 -0.65 -2.42
N THR A 127 6.86 -0.92 -1.18
CA THR A 127 7.20 -2.15 -0.46
C THR A 127 5.94 -2.94 -0.14
N ARG A 128 6.02 -4.27 -0.25
CA ARG A 128 4.93 -5.18 0.07
C ARG A 128 5.36 -6.13 1.19
N LEU A 129 4.57 -6.14 2.25
CA LEU A 129 4.63 -7.11 3.34
C LEU A 129 3.56 -8.18 3.11
N VAL A 130 3.95 -9.46 3.18
CA VAL A 130 3.03 -10.60 3.13
C VAL A 130 3.25 -11.45 4.37
N LEU A 131 2.20 -11.64 5.14
CA LEU A 131 2.17 -12.47 6.35
C LEU A 131 1.30 -13.69 6.08
N MET A 132 1.87 -14.87 6.24
CA MET A 132 1.20 -16.16 6.13
C MET A 132 0.89 -16.67 7.54
N TYR A 133 -0.38 -16.96 7.83
CA TYR A 133 -0.80 -17.43 9.14
C TYR A 133 -2.04 -18.32 9.04
N ASP A 134 -2.09 -19.44 9.76
CA ASP A 134 -3.25 -20.37 9.78
C ASP A 134 -3.81 -20.71 8.38
N GLY A 135 -2.91 -20.90 7.40
CA GLY A 135 -3.28 -21.14 5.99
C GLY A 135 -3.85 -19.93 5.23
N LYS A 136 -3.94 -18.77 5.88
CA LYS A 136 -4.39 -17.49 5.32
C LYS A 136 -3.21 -16.60 4.94
N ARG A 137 -3.49 -15.68 4.01
CA ARG A 137 -2.55 -14.66 3.56
C ARG A 137 -3.07 -13.28 3.90
N LEU A 138 -2.26 -12.47 4.57
CA LEU A 138 -2.49 -11.04 4.74
C LEU A 138 -1.40 -10.28 4.01
N ALA A 139 -1.78 -9.40 3.09
CA ALA A 139 -0.83 -8.57 2.36
C ALA A 139 -1.09 -7.10 2.67
N HIS A 140 -0.03 -6.36 2.94
CA HIS A 140 -0.04 -4.92 3.06
C HIS A 140 0.98 -4.34 2.07
N THR A 141 0.61 -3.27 1.38
CA THR A 141 1.47 -2.60 0.41
C THR A 141 1.56 -1.14 0.79
N SER A 142 2.77 -0.57 0.79
CA SER A 142 2.98 0.84 1.10
C SER A 142 2.20 1.73 0.14
N TYR A 143 1.93 2.95 0.53
CA TYR A 143 1.15 3.89 -0.29
C TYR A 143 1.87 4.22 -1.60
N ALA A 144 1.07 4.60 -2.61
CA ALA A 144 1.59 5.19 -3.83
C ALA A 144 1.85 6.67 -3.54
N ASP A 145 3.12 7.04 -3.42
CA ASP A 145 3.51 8.41 -3.07
C ASP A 145 4.63 8.89 -3.97
N THR A 146 4.63 10.16 -4.31
CA THR A 146 5.67 10.77 -5.14
C THR A 146 7.00 11.00 -4.41
N TYR A 147 6.99 11.08 -3.08
CA TYR A 147 8.16 11.39 -2.28
C TYR A 147 8.95 10.13 -1.88
N ALA A 148 10.27 10.15 -2.10
CA ALA A 148 11.14 8.97 -1.93
C ALA A 148 11.46 8.67 -0.45
N ASP A 149 11.56 9.70 0.38
CA ASP A 149 11.72 9.61 1.84
C ASP A 149 10.52 8.91 2.49
N GLU A 150 9.30 9.22 2.09
CA GLU A 150 8.11 8.56 2.64
C GLU A 150 8.05 7.08 2.26
N LYS A 151 8.51 6.71 1.05
CA LYS A 151 8.66 5.29 0.67
C LYS A 151 9.72 4.58 1.48
N THR A 152 10.82 5.27 1.76
CA THR A 152 11.93 4.76 2.57
C THR A 152 11.44 4.50 3.99
N TYR A 153 10.70 5.45 4.57
CA TYR A 153 10.05 5.31 5.87
C TYR A 153 9.13 4.09 5.92
N ASP A 154 8.28 3.91 4.91
CA ASP A 154 7.36 2.77 4.82
C ASP A 154 8.11 1.44 4.74
N ARG A 155 9.20 1.42 3.95
CA ARG A 155 10.08 0.26 3.83
C ARG A 155 10.72 -0.09 5.17
N GLU A 156 11.31 0.90 5.85
CA GLU A 156 11.93 0.71 7.17
C GLU A 156 10.93 0.21 8.21
N MET A 157 9.69 0.73 8.18
CA MET A 157 8.63 0.26 9.07
C MET A 157 8.31 -1.22 8.83
N MET A 158 8.15 -1.65 7.57
CA MET A 158 7.88 -3.07 7.25
C MET A 158 9.08 -3.97 7.55
N LEU A 159 10.30 -3.51 7.30
CA LEU A 159 11.53 -4.23 7.63
C LEU A 159 11.71 -4.37 9.14
N GLY A 160 11.49 -3.30 9.91
CA GLY A 160 11.55 -3.32 11.37
C GLY A 160 10.51 -4.26 11.99
N PHE A 161 9.29 -4.28 11.44
CA PHE A 161 8.27 -5.24 11.83
C PHE A 161 8.69 -6.69 11.55
N ALA A 162 9.18 -6.97 10.35
CA ALA A 162 9.65 -8.30 9.98
C ALA A 162 10.84 -8.73 10.85
N GLU A 163 11.78 -7.82 11.13
CA GLU A 163 12.92 -8.08 12.00
C GLU A 163 12.49 -8.42 13.43
N ALA A 164 11.54 -7.66 13.99
CA ALA A 164 11.00 -7.94 15.33
C ALA A 164 10.27 -9.30 15.41
N LEU A 165 9.68 -9.78 14.31
CA LEU A 165 9.14 -11.14 14.25
C LEU A 165 10.24 -12.20 14.13
N ARG A 166 11.32 -11.88 13.39
CA ARG A 166 12.48 -12.76 13.24
C ARG A 166 13.15 -13.04 14.59
N THR A 167 13.30 -12.03 15.44
CA THR A 167 13.89 -12.18 16.78
C THR A 167 13.04 -13.06 17.70
N LEU A 168 11.74 -13.21 17.41
CA LEU A 168 10.80 -14.09 18.11
C LEU A 168 10.63 -15.46 17.43
N GLY A 169 11.51 -15.80 16.47
CA GLY A 169 11.57 -17.12 15.84
C GLY A 169 10.63 -17.32 14.65
N VAL A 170 9.95 -16.27 14.17
CA VAL A 170 9.13 -16.37 12.95
C VAL A 170 10.03 -16.42 11.71
N PRO A 171 9.79 -17.32 10.74
CA PRO A 171 10.54 -17.35 9.48
C PRO A 171 10.32 -16.07 8.67
N VAL A 172 11.41 -15.41 8.24
CA VAL A 172 11.37 -14.16 7.48
C VAL A 172 12.19 -14.26 6.19
N SER A 173 11.61 -13.78 5.09
CA SER A 173 12.26 -13.63 3.79
C SER A 173 12.29 -12.15 3.39
N LEU A 174 13.46 -11.61 3.11
CA LEU A 174 13.65 -10.22 2.68
C LEU A 174 14.20 -10.22 1.24
N GLU A 175 13.48 -9.57 0.32
CA GLU A 175 13.87 -9.37 -1.10
C GLU A 175 14.23 -7.91 -1.40
#